data_AF-A0A2N3HWZ4-F1
#
_entry.id   AF-A0A2N3HWZ4-F1
#
_cell.length_a   1.000
_cell.length_b   1.000
_cell.length_c   1.000
_cell.angle_alpha   90.00
_cell.angle_beta   90.00
_cell.angle_gamma   90.00
#
_symmetry.space_group_name_H-M   'P 1'
#
loop_
_entity.id
_entity.type
_entity.pdbx_description
1 polymer ?
#
loop_
_entity_poly.entity_id
_entity_poly.type
_entity_poly.pdbx_seq_one_letter_code
_entity_poly.pdbx_strand_id
1 'polypeptide(L)'
;MSSSSYLAQQNYKIINLSLAGIILCIFSYATLFSPEESKHPIPSFYTQITKEASPSTGLSRCFSAIVRGNLQLAKTFNPYGLAIFLFFVVQFVFRVFSFIWINERYSWIKPYVLIDILFSTIGFYHAFKPLIFFTLKLFRETIVN
;
A
#
# COMPACT_ATOMS: atom_id res chain seq x y z
N MET A 1 4.48 -35.14 0.82
CA MET A 1 4.40 -33.76 1.36
C MET A 1 3.77 -33.84 2.75
N SER A 2 4.30 -33.15 3.77
CA SER A 2 3.69 -33.24 5.11
C SER A 2 2.37 -32.48 5.14
N SER A 3 1.38 -32.98 5.88
CA SER A 3 0.07 -32.32 6.05
C SER A 3 0.21 -30.85 6.47
N SER A 4 1.20 -30.55 7.32
CA SER A 4 1.56 -29.19 7.74
C SER A 4 1.98 -28.28 6.58
N SER A 5 2.81 -28.78 5.65
CA SER A 5 3.26 -27.98 4.49
C SER A 5 2.13 -27.69 3.49
N TYR A 6 1.22 -28.65 3.29
CA TYR A 6 0.03 -28.45 2.46
C TYR A 6 -0.90 -27.37 3.05
N LEU A 7 -1.18 -27.46 4.35
CA LEU A 7 -1.99 -26.46 5.04
C LEU A 7 -1.36 -25.06 4.97
N ALA A 8 -0.04 -24.97 5.14
CA ALA A 8 0.69 -23.71 5.02
C ALA A 8 0.56 -23.07 3.62
N GLN A 9 0.64 -23.87 2.55
CA GLN A 9 0.44 -23.38 1.19
C GLN A 9 -0.99 -22.86 0.98
N GLN A 10 -2.01 -23.61 1.40
CA GLN A 10 -3.40 -23.20 1.25
C GLN A 10 -3.69 -21.89 2.00
N ASN A 11 -3.25 -21.79 3.25
CA ASN A 11 -3.39 -20.56 4.04
C ASN A 11 -2.68 -19.39 3.38
N TYR A 12 -1.45 -19.61 2.88
CA TYR A 12 -0.69 -18.56 2.20
C TYR A 12 -1.36 -18.09 0.91
N LYS A 13 -1.99 -18.98 0.14
CA LYS A 13 -2.79 -18.60 -1.04
C LYS A 13 -3.97 -17.73 -0.65
N ILE A 14 -4.71 -18.11 0.38
CA ILE A 14 -5.85 -17.33 0.88
C ILE A 14 -5.39 -15.93 1.30
N ILE A 15 -4.30 -15.83 2.07
CA ILE A 15 -3.71 -14.55 2.48
C ILE A 15 -3.35 -13.68 1.26
N ASN A 16 -2.62 -14.24 0.28
CA ASN A 16 -2.25 -13.48 -0.91
C ASN A 16 -3.48 -13.01 -1.71
N LEU A 17 -4.51 -13.85 -1.84
CA LEU A 17 -5.74 -13.48 -2.53
C LEU A 17 -6.48 -12.35 -1.80
N SER A 18 -6.60 -12.43 -0.48
CA SER A 18 -7.20 -11.37 0.34
C SER A 18 -6.43 -10.05 0.23
N LEU A 19 -5.10 -10.09 0.34
CA LEU A 19 -4.26 -8.91 0.21
C LEU A 19 -4.34 -8.31 -1.20
N ALA A 20 -4.31 -9.14 -2.25
CA ALA A 20 -4.50 -8.69 -3.63
C ALA A 20 -5.87 -8.01 -3.80
N GLY A 21 -6.93 -8.58 -3.22
CA GLY A 21 -8.28 -8.00 -3.23
C GLY A 21 -8.34 -6.63 -2.55
N ILE A 22 -7.71 -6.48 -1.38
CA ILE A 22 -7.63 -5.18 -0.69
C ILE A 22 -6.90 -4.14 -1.54
N ILE A 23 -5.77 -4.50 -2.15
CA ILE A 23 -5.02 -3.58 -3.01
C ILE A 23 -5.82 -3.23 -4.27
N LEU A 24 -6.55 -4.20 -4.84
CA LEU A 24 -7.44 -3.95 -5.96
C LEU A 24 -8.53 -2.94 -5.61
N CYS A 25 -9.11 -3.00 -4.40
CA CYS A 25 -10.06 -1.99 -3.92
C CYS A 25 -9.44 -0.59 -3.86
N ILE A 26 -8.18 -0.46 -3.42
CA ILE A 26 -7.44 0.81 -3.43
C ILE A 26 -7.31 1.37 -4.85
N PHE A 27 -6.92 0.52 -5.82
CA PHE A 27 -6.82 0.95 -7.22
C PHE A 27 -8.17 1.29 -7.84
N SER A 28 -9.20 0.51 -7.50
CA SER A 28 -10.58 0.74 -7.96
C SER A 28 -11.10 2.09 -7.46
N TYR A 29 -10.77 2.45 -6.22
CA TYR A 29 -11.06 3.79 -5.72
C TYR A 29 -10.33 4.87 -6.53
N ALA A 30 -9.04 4.71 -6.79
CA ALA A 30 -8.26 5.68 -7.56
C ALA A 30 -8.73 5.84 -9.02
N THR A 31 -9.22 4.77 -9.66
CA THR A 31 -9.77 4.81 -11.02
C THR A 31 -11.12 5.53 -11.03
N LEU A 32 -12.03 5.18 -10.12
CA LEU A 32 -13.41 5.69 -10.10
C LEU A 32 -13.52 7.17 -9.76
N PHE A 33 -12.67 7.70 -8.89
CA PHE A 33 -12.73 9.11 -8.46
C PHE A 33 -11.72 9.98 -9.23
N SER A 34 -12.19 11.07 -9.86
CA SER A 34 -11.37 12.00 -10.67
C SER A 34 -10.48 12.89 -9.80
N PRO A 35 -9.23 13.27 -10.20
CA PRO A 35 -8.31 14.08 -9.40
C PRO A 35 -8.77 15.52 -9.14
N GLU A 36 -9.71 16.03 -9.94
CA GLU A 36 -10.18 17.42 -9.91
C GLU A 36 -11.04 17.73 -8.68
N GLU A 37 -10.96 18.98 -8.22
CA GLU A 37 -11.31 19.44 -6.86
C GLU A 37 -12.77 19.26 -6.43
N SER A 38 -13.70 18.91 -7.32
CA SER A 38 -15.12 18.82 -6.98
C SER A 38 -15.61 17.43 -6.56
N LYS A 39 -14.78 16.38 -6.60
CA LYS A 39 -15.24 14.99 -6.36
C LYS A 39 -14.37 14.12 -5.44
N HIS A 40 -13.28 14.61 -4.85
CA HIS A 40 -12.53 13.83 -3.84
C HIS A 40 -13.11 14.07 -2.42
N PRO A 41 -13.74 13.07 -1.80
CA PRO A 41 -14.55 13.27 -0.60
C PRO A 41 -13.76 13.35 0.71
N ILE A 42 -12.42 13.24 0.69
CA ILE A 42 -11.63 13.10 1.91
C ILE A 42 -10.60 14.23 2.03
N PRO A 43 -10.97 15.38 2.62
CA PRO A 43 -10.00 16.36 3.09
C PRO A 43 -9.16 15.76 4.24
N SER A 44 -7.90 16.19 4.40
CA SER A 44 -7.07 15.71 5.51
C SER A 44 -7.54 16.32 6.84
N PHE A 45 -8.03 15.46 7.74
CA PHE A 45 -8.47 15.85 9.10
C PHE A 45 -7.41 16.64 9.87
N TYR A 46 -6.13 16.26 9.75
CA TYR A 46 -5.01 16.98 10.36
C TYR A 46 -4.94 18.43 9.88
N THR A 47 -4.96 18.65 8.56
CA THR A 47 -4.87 19.99 7.97
C THR A 47 -6.07 20.87 8.31
N GLN A 48 -7.25 20.28 8.52
CA GLN A 48 -8.42 21.03 8.99
C GLN A 48 -8.22 21.61 10.41
N ILE A 49 -7.47 20.90 11.26
CA ILE A 49 -7.28 21.28 12.67
C ILE A 49 -6.02 22.14 12.84
N THR A 50 -4.89 21.75 12.20
CA THR A 50 -3.58 22.35 12.45
C THR A 50 -3.16 23.37 11.40
N LYS A 51 -3.87 23.46 10.26
CA LYS A 51 -3.48 24.21 9.05
C LYS A 51 -2.16 23.78 8.42
N GLU A 52 -1.54 22.70 8.91
CA GLU A 52 -0.31 22.15 8.36
C GLU A 52 -0.62 20.98 7.39
N ALA A 53 0.16 20.88 6.31
CA ALA A 53 0.04 19.80 5.35
C ALA A 53 0.70 18.52 5.91
N SER A 54 -0.05 17.43 6.02
CA SER A 54 0.53 16.14 6.39
C SER A 54 1.10 15.44 5.15
N PRO A 55 2.08 14.52 5.31
CA PRO A 55 2.55 13.68 4.20
C PRO A 55 1.46 12.82 3.54
N SER A 56 0.31 12.66 4.19
CA SER A 56 -0.86 11.94 3.65
C SER A 56 -1.82 12.83 2.85
N THR A 57 -1.72 14.16 2.94
CA THR A 57 -2.58 15.09 2.20
C THR A 57 -2.44 14.87 0.70
N GLY A 58 -3.57 14.75 -0.01
CA GLY A 58 -3.58 14.64 -1.47
C GLY A 58 -3.19 13.26 -2.03
N LEU A 59 -2.95 12.22 -1.20
CA LEU A 59 -2.60 10.88 -1.69
C LEU A 59 -3.65 10.29 -2.64
N SER A 60 -4.94 10.41 -2.33
CA SER A 60 -6.02 9.91 -3.19
C SER A 60 -6.04 10.61 -4.56
N ARG A 61 -5.84 11.94 -4.58
CA ARG A 61 -5.72 12.72 -5.82
C ARG A 61 -4.47 12.33 -6.62
N CYS A 62 -3.36 12.13 -5.92
CA CYS A 62 -2.11 11.66 -6.50
C CYS A 62 -2.31 10.30 -7.20
N PHE A 63 -2.89 9.31 -6.52
CA PHE A 63 -3.13 7.98 -7.10
C PHE A 63 -4.06 8.06 -8.31
N SER A 64 -5.14 8.84 -8.20
CA SER A 64 -6.08 9.09 -9.30
C SER A 64 -5.40 9.70 -10.53
N ALA A 65 -4.46 10.63 -10.33
CA ALA A 65 -3.67 11.23 -11.41
C ALA A 65 -2.66 10.23 -12.01
N ILE A 66 -2.01 9.41 -11.18
CA ILE A 66 -1.08 8.36 -11.64
C ILE A 66 -1.80 7.36 -12.55
N VAL A 67 -2.97 6.86 -12.12
CA VAL A 67 -3.78 5.90 -12.90
C VAL A 67 -4.19 6.47 -14.26
N ARG A 68 -4.37 7.79 -14.36
CA ARG A 68 -4.69 8.50 -15.62
C ARG A 68 -3.45 8.86 -16.46
N GLY A 69 -2.26 8.41 -16.05
CA GLY A 69 -1.00 8.67 -16.76
C GLY A 69 -0.40 10.05 -16.52
N ASN A 70 -0.99 10.89 -15.66
CA ASN A 70 -0.51 12.24 -15.41
C ASN A 70 0.42 12.29 -14.18
N LEU A 71 1.68 11.85 -14.37
CA LEU A 71 2.68 11.82 -13.30
C LEU A 71 3.13 13.22 -12.84
N GLN A 72 3.06 14.23 -13.71
CA GLN A 72 3.41 15.60 -13.36
C GLN A 72 2.39 16.17 -12.37
N LEU A 73 1.10 16.03 -12.68
CA LEU A 73 0.01 16.43 -11.78
C LEU A 73 -0.02 15.59 -10.50
N ALA A 74 0.29 14.29 -10.58
CA ALA A 74 0.40 13.46 -9.38
C ALA A 74 1.41 14.00 -8.37
N LYS A 75 2.57 14.47 -8.85
CA LYS A 75 3.62 15.04 -8.00
C LYS A 75 3.19 16.35 -7.34
N THR A 76 2.35 17.16 -8.00
CA THR A 76 1.83 18.40 -7.37
C THR A 76 0.84 18.10 -6.25
N PHE A 77 0.11 16.99 -6.33
CA PHE A 77 -0.82 16.57 -5.27
C PHE A 77 -0.12 15.94 -4.06
N ASN A 78 0.89 15.10 -4.29
CA ASN A 78 1.68 14.54 -3.20
C ASN A 78 3.06 14.09 -3.70
N PRO A 79 4.17 14.63 -3.16
CA PRO A 79 5.52 14.28 -3.62
C PRO A 79 5.93 12.84 -3.26
N TYR A 80 5.30 12.23 -2.26
CA TYR A 80 5.58 10.86 -1.80
C TYR A 80 4.64 9.82 -2.42
N GLY A 81 3.53 10.25 -3.03
CA GLY A 81 2.48 9.37 -3.51
C GLY A 81 2.93 8.38 -4.58
N LEU A 82 3.90 8.75 -5.42
CA LEU A 82 4.44 7.83 -6.44
C LEU A 82 5.11 6.60 -5.82
N ALA A 83 5.93 6.79 -4.77
CA ALA A 83 6.60 5.68 -4.10
C ALA A 83 5.61 4.73 -3.43
N ILE A 84 4.58 5.28 -2.79
CA ILE A 84 3.52 4.52 -2.14
C ILE A 84 2.67 3.77 -3.18
N PHE A 85 2.32 4.42 -4.29
CA PHE A 85 1.60 3.79 -5.39
C PHE A 85 2.40 2.61 -5.97
N LEU A 86 3.69 2.79 -6.24
CA LEU A 86 4.56 1.74 -6.75
C LEU A 86 4.70 0.57 -5.77
N PHE A 87 4.78 0.84 -4.47
CA PHE A 87 4.73 -0.22 -3.46
C PHE A 87 3.47 -1.07 -3.60
N PHE A 88 2.29 -0.45 -3.71
CA PHE A 88 1.05 -1.19 -3.91
C PHE A 88 1.02 -1.96 -5.24
N VAL A 89 1.56 -1.40 -6.33
CA VAL A 89 1.63 -2.10 -7.63
C VAL A 89 2.51 -3.33 -7.53
N VAL A 90 3.72 -3.18 -6.98
CA VAL A 90 4.66 -4.29 -6.79
C VAL A 90 4.05 -5.37 -5.90
N GLN A 91 3.41 -4.96 -4.79
CA GLN A 91 2.73 -5.88 -3.89
C GLN A 91 1.59 -6.60 -4.59
N PHE A 92 0.70 -5.90 -5.30
CA PHE A 92 -0.42 -6.52 -6.03
C PHE A 92 0.07 -7.59 -7.01
N VAL A 93 1.05 -7.23 -7.85
CA VAL A 93 1.66 -8.14 -8.82
C VAL A 93 2.26 -9.35 -8.11
N PHE A 94 3.03 -9.14 -7.05
CA PHE A 94 3.63 -10.21 -6.27
C PHE A 94 2.59 -11.14 -5.62
N ARG A 95 1.48 -10.60 -5.08
CA ARG A 95 0.39 -11.40 -4.50
C ARG A 95 -0.31 -12.27 -5.54
N VAL A 96 -0.63 -11.71 -6.71
CA VAL A 96 -1.25 -12.44 -7.82
C VAL A 96 -0.33 -13.55 -8.31
N PHE A 97 0.97 -13.25 -8.52
CA PHE A 97 1.95 -14.27 -8.91
C PHE A 97 2.11 -15.36 -7.85
N SER A 98 2.21 -14.99 -6.57
CA SER A 98 2.31 -15.95 -5.46
C SER A 98 1.11 -16.88 -5.39
N PHE A 99 -0.10 -16.34 -5.59
CA PHE A 99 -1.34 -17.11 -5.60
C PHE A 99 -1.38 -18.14 -6.76
N ILE A 100 -0.94 -17.73 -7.96
CA ILE A 100 -0.93 -18.59 -9.16
C ILE A 100 0.17 -19.66 -9.06
N TRP A 101 1.38 -19.26 -8.66
CA TRP A 101 2.57 -20.12 -8.72
C TRP A 101 2.61 -21.15 -7.59
N ILE A 102 2.12 -20.80 -6.40
CA ILE A 102 2.16 -21.71 -5.25
C ILE A 102 1.05 -22.75 -5.40
N ASN A 103 1.49 -23.98 -5.58
CA ASN A 103 0.67 -25.17 -5.72
C ASN A 103 1.22 -26.29 -4.83
N GLU A 104 0.55 -27.43 -4.87
CA GLU A 104 0.85 -28.59 -4.03
C GLU A 104 2.25 -29.20 -4.28
N ARG A 105 2.94 -28.81 -5.36
CA ARG A 105 4.30 -29.28 -5.65
C ARG A 105 5.38 -28.33 -5.12
N TYR A 106 5.00 -27.18 -4.57
CA TYR A 106 5.96 -26.16 -4.12
C TYR A 106 6.56 -26.48 -2.74
N SER A 107 7.72 -27.13 -2.73
CA SER A 107 8.35 -27.63 -1.49
C SER A 107 9.04 -26.56 -0.63
N TRP A 108 9.27 -25.35 -1.16
CA TRP A 108 10.06 -24.28 -0.51
C TRP A 108 9.18 -23.21 0.15
N ILE A 109 7.97 -23.57 0.61
CA ILE A 109 7.00 -22.59 1.10
C ILE A 109 7.49 -21.79 2.31
N LYS A 110 8.17 -22.43 3.27
CA LYS A 110 8.65 -21.76 4.49
C LYS A 110 9.67 -20.64 4.21
N PRO A 111 10.79 -20.90 3.51
CA PRO A 111 11.74 -19.83 3.18
C PRO A 111 11.12 -18.79 2.24
N TYR A 112 10.22 -19.19 1.33
CA TYR A 112 9.51 -18.24 0.45
C TYR A 112 8.68 -17.23 1.25
N VAL A 113 7.89 -17.70 2.22
CA VAL A 113 7.09 -16.84 3.10
C VAL A 113 7.99 -15.88 3.90
N LEU A 114 9.14 -16.36 4.39
CA LEU A 114 10.09 -15.49 5.10
C LEU A 114 10.64 -14.39 4.21
N ILE A 115 11.06 -14.72 2.98
CA ILE A 115 11.56 -13.74 2.00
C ILE A 115 10.47 -12.72 1.66
N ASP A 116 9.23 -13.16 1.45
CA ASP A 116 8.09 -12.28 1.22
C ASP A 116 7.88 -11.29 2.37
N ILE A 117 7.87 -11.77 3.62
CA ILE A 117 7.73 -10.91 4.81
C ILE A 117 8.84 -9.85 4.82
N LEU A 118 10.09 -10.25 4.60
CA LEU A 118 11.23 -9.33 4.59
C LEU A 118 11.11 -8.29 3.47
N PHE A 119 10.85 -8.75 2.25
CA PHE A 119 10.71 -7.87 1.08
C PHE A 119 9.56 -6.88 1.26
N SER A 120 8.42 -7.33 1.76
CA SER A 120 7.24 -6.51 1.99
C SER A 120 7.44 -5.51 3.12
N THR A 121 8.11 -5.92 4.20
CA THR A 121 8.42 -5.04 5.34
C THR A 121 9.41 -3.94 4.94
N ILE A 122 10.48 -4.30 4.23
CA ILE A 122 11.48 -3.34 3.75
C ILE A 122 10.84 -2.37 2.75
N GLY A 123 10.08 -2.88 1.78
CA GLY A 123 9.36 -2.05 0.81
C GLY A 123 8.38 -1.09 1.48
N PHE A 124 7.63 -1.58 2.47
CA PHE A 124 6.70 -0.76 3.25
C PHE A 124 7.44 0.36 3.97
N TYR A 125 8.53 0.03 4.68
CA TYR A 125 9.32 1.03 5.39
C TYR A 125 9.84 2.12 4.45
N HIS A 126 10.38 1.76 3.29
CA HIS A 126 10.89 2.72 2.33
C HIS A 126 9.79 3.62 1.74
N ALA A 127 8.64 3.06 1.35
CA ALA A 127 7.57 3.82 0.74
C ALA A 127 6.84 4.72 1.74
N PHE A 128 6.63 4.26 2.97
CA PHE A 128 5.86 4.95 4.00
C PHE A 128 6.72 5.75 4.99
N LYS A 129 8.05 5.79 4.81
CA LYS A 129 9.00 6.52 5.67
C LYS A 129 8.50 7.93 6.08
N PRO A 130 8.04 8.81 5.16
CA PRO A 130 7.62 10.16 5.53
C PRO A 130 6.40 10.16 6.46
N LEU A 131 5.45 9.26 6.23
CA LEU A 131 4.23 9.12 7.03
C LEU A 131 4.54 8.55 8.42
N ILE A 132 5.47 7.59 8.51
CA ILE A 132 5.90 7.00 9.78
C ILE A 132 6.56 8.07 10.66
N PHE A 133 7.54 8.81 10.14
CA PHE A 133 8.21 9.85 10.92
C PHE A 133 7.26 10.97 11.36
N PHE A 134 6.36 11.39 10.47
CA PHE A 134 5.37 12.39 10.80
C PHE A 134 4.42 11.92 11.91
N THR A 135 3.92 10.69 11.82
CA THR A 135 3.05 10.10 12.86
C THR A 135 3.77 9.98 14.20
N LEU A 136 5.04 9.54 14.21
CA LEU A 136 5.84 9.45 15.44
C LEU A 136 6.10 10.82 16.07
N LYS A 137 6.40 11.84 15.25
CA LYS A 137 6.57 13.23 15.70
C LYS A 137 5.29 13.74 16.35
N LEU A 138 4.16 13.57 15.67
CA LEU A 138 2.86 14.00 16.17
C LEU A 138 2.51 13.31 17.50
N PHE A 139 2.71 12.00 17.59
CA PHE A 139 2.44 11.23 18.82
C PHE A 139 3.28 11.72 20.00
N ARG A 140 4.57 12.02 19.76
CA ARG A 140 5.46 12.59 20.77
C ARG A 140 4.96 13.95 21.25
N GLU A 141 4.55 14.83 20.34
CA GLU A 141 4.09 16.19 20.67
C GLU A 141 2.74 16.20 21.41
N THR A 142 1.86 15.24 21.15
CA THR A 142 0.53 15.16 21.77
C THR A 142 0.52 14.49 23.15
N ILE A 143 1.46 13.60 23.45
CA ILE A 143 1.49 12.85 24.72
C ILE A 143 2.50 13.42 25.72
N VAL A 144 3.57 14.04 25.24
CA VAL A 144 4.63 14.57 26.10
C VAL A 144 4.37 16.03 26.52
N ASN A 145 3.41 16.71 25.87
CA ASN A 145 2.82 17.97 26.34
C ASN A 145 1.46 17.73 26.98
#